data_AF-C0GE76-F1
#
_entry.id   AF-C0GE76-F1
#
_cell.length_a   1.000
_cell.length_b   1.000
_cell.length_c   1.000
_cell.angle_alpha   90.00
_cell.angle_beta   90.00
_cell.angle_gamma   90.00
#
_symmetry.space_group_name_H-M   'P 1'
#
loop_
_entity.id
_entity.type
_entity.pdbx_description
1 polymer ?
#
loop_
_entity_poly.entity_id
_entity_poly.type
_entity_poly.pdbx_seq_one_letter_code
_entity_poly.pdbx_strand_id
1 'polypeptide(L)' 'MSDMFELKIERIRAGIKAIDMAKKLGISSGQLSKIENGYASCSPELMENMAKYIRQCSLF' A
#
# COMPACT_ATOMS: atom_id res chain seq x y z
N MET A 1 8.70 -12.33 -1.75
CA MET A 1 7.50 -11.67 -2.33
C MET A 1 6.70 -11.24 -1.11
N SER A 2 6.71 -9.94 -0.79
CA SER A 2 6.03 -9.45 0.41
C SER A 2 4.53 -9.73 0.28
N ASP A 3 3.94 -10.32 1.31
CA ASP A 3 2.53 -10.64 1.32
C ASP A 3 1.71 -9.33 1.32
N MET A 4 0.54 -9.32 0.66
CA MET A 4 -0.36 -8.17 0.67
C MET A 4 -0.79 -7.79 2.09
N PHE A 5 -0.83 -8.77 2.99
CA PHE A 5 -1.08 -8.55 4.41
C PHE A 5 0.09 -7.82 5.10
N GLU A 6 1.34 -8.12 4.74
CA GLU A 6 2.51 -7.42 5.25
C GLU A 6 2.49 -5.94 4.83
N LEU A 7 2.12 -5.67 3.58
CA LEU A 7 2.00 -4.29 3.07
C LEU A 7 1.05 -3.44 3.93
N LYS A 8 -0.11 -4.01 4.29
CA LYS A 8 -1.08 -3.36 5.16
C LYS A 8 -0.52 -3.08 6.55
N ILE A 9 0.17 -4.06 7.14
CA ILE A 9 0.78 -3.93 8.47
C ILE A 9 1.84 -2.83 8.45
N GLU A 10 2.75 -2.85 7.48
CA GLU A 10 3.82 -1.86 7.36
C GLU A 10 3.26 -0.46 7.12
N ARG A 11 2.21 -0.32 6.30
CA ARG A 11 1.51 0.96 6.11
C ARG A 11 0.96 1.49 7.44
N ILE A 12 0.30 0.64 8.23
CA ILE A 12 -0.29 1.03 9.52
C ILE A 12 0.81 1.41 10.52
N ARG A 13 1.91 0.65 10.58
CA ARG A 13 3.07 0.95 11.43
C ARG A 13 3.70 2.29 11.10
N ALA A 14 3.73 2.64 9.81
CA ALA A 14 4.20 3.94 9.33
C ALA A 14 3.19 5.09 9.55
N GLY A 15 2.01 4.84 10.14
CA GLY A 15 0.99 5.86 10.38
C GLY A 15 0.30 6.38 9.10
N ILE A 16 0.48 5.70 7.98
CA ILE A 16 -0.03 6.15 6.68
C ILE A 16 -1.49 5.75 6.54
N LYS A 17 -2.38 6.71 6.25
CA LYS A 17 -3.78 6.40 5.93
C LYS A 17 -3.88 5.80 4.54
N ALA A 18 -4.72 4.77 4.39
CA ALA A 18 -4.95 4.11 3.10
C ALA A 18 -5.42 5.11 2.01
N ILE A 19 -6.25 6.09 2.37
CA ILE A 19 -6.73 7.10 1.44
C ILE A 19 -5.59 7.99 0.89
N ASP A 20 -4.61 8.32 1.72
CA ASP A 20 -3.49 9.20 1.33
C ASP A 20 -2.53 8.46 0.40
N MET A 21 -2.21 7.21 0.73
CA MET A 21 -1.42 6.34 -0.14
C MET A 21 -2.14 6.10 -1.47
N ALA A 22 -3.42 5.74 -1.45
CA ALA A 22 -4.19 5.50 -2.66
C ALA A 22 -4.21 6.73 -3.57
N LYS A 23 -4.46 7.92 -3.00
CA LYS A 23 -4.43 9.20 -3.72
C LYS A 23 -3.06 9.46 -4.33
N LYS A 24 -1.96 9.20 -3.60
CA LYS A 24 -0.60 9.39 -4.13
C LYS A 24 -0.29 8.44 -5.29
N LEU A 25 -0.78 7.21 -5.21
CA LEU A 25 -0.55 6.16 -6.20
C LEU A 25 -1.56 6.19 -7.37
N GLY A 26 -2.50 7.15 -7.38
CA GLY A 26 -3.48 7.28 -8.45
C GLY A 26 -4.53 6.16 -8.49
N ILE A 27 -4.74 5.47 -7.37
CA ILE A 27 -5.76 4.41 -7.25
C ILE A 27 -6.85 4.81 -6.27
N SER A 28 -7.99 4.13 -6.31
CA SER A 28 -9.04 4.35 -5.31
C SER A 28 -8.68 3.69 -3.97
N SER A 29 -9.16 4.27 -2.87
CA SER A 29 -9.04 3.67 -1.52
C SER A 29 -9.69 2.28 -1.45
N GLY A 30 -10.78 2.06 -2.18
CA GLY A 30 -11.44 0.76 -2.32
C GLY A 30 -10.56 -0.27 -3.05
N GLN A 31 -9.85 0.13 -4.10
CA GLN A 31 -8.87 -0.76 -4.76
C GLN A 31 -7.71 -1.11 -3.84
N LEU A 32 -7.12 -0.14 -3.14
CA LEU A 32 -6.07 -0.41 -2.16
C LEU A 32 -6.54 -1.38 -1.08
N SER A 33 -7.75 -1.19 -0.54
CA SER A 33 -8.33 -2.11 0.45
C SER A 33 -8.51 -3.52 -0.09
N LYS A 34 -8.99 -3.68 -1.33
CA LYS A 34 -9.10 -5.02 -1.94
C LYS A 34 -7.74 -5.68 -2.09
N ILE A 35 -6.70 -4.93 -2.47
CA ILE A 35 -5.33 -5.43 -2.59
C ILE A 35 -4.80 -5.84 -1.21
N GLU A 36 -4.86 -4.95 -0.22
CA GLU A 36 -4.35 -5.19 1.15
C GLU A 36 -4.99 -6.38 1.88
N ASN A 37 -6.21 -6.76 1.49
CA ASN A 37 -6.92 -7.89 2.09
C ASN A 37 -6.94 -9.12 1.17
N GLY A 38 -6.17 -9.13 0.07
CA GLY A 38 -6.04 -10.27 -0.84
C GLY A 38 -7.23 -10.51 -1.77
N TYR A 39 -8.21 -9.60 -1.82
CA TYR A 39 -9.38 -9.68 -2.70
C TYR A 39 -9.11 -9.23 -4.13
N ALA A 40 -7.95 -8.62 -4.40
CA ALA A 40 -7.55 -8.23 -5.76
C ALA A 40 -6.04 -8.35 -5.93
N SER A 41 -5.64 -8.95 -7.05
CA SER A 41 -4.25 -8.92 -7.52
C SER A 41 -3.91 -7.52 -8.03
N CYS A 42 -2.66 -7.09 -7.85
CA CYS A 42 -2.13 -5.86 -8.42
C CYS A 42 -0.93 -6.16 -9.34
N SER A 43 -0.56 -5.21 -10.19
CA SER A 43 0.66 -5.33 -10.97
C SER A 43 1.89 -5.31 -10.05
N PRO A 44 2.99 -6.00 -10.41
CA PRO A 44 4.24 -5.94 -9.66
C PRO A 44 4.75 -4.51 -9.47
N GLU A 45 4.58 -3.65 -10.49
CA GLU A 45 4.94 -2.24 -10.45
C GLU A 45 4.16 -1.47 -9.37
N LEU A 46 2.83 -1.69 -9.29
CA LEU A 46 2.01 -1.04 -8.29
C LEU A 46 2.39 -1.49 -6.87
N MET A 47 2.68 -2.78 -6.69
CA MET A 47 3.17 -3.32 -5.41
C MET A 47 4.52 -2.69 -5.00
N GLU A 48 5.44 -2.54 -5.95
CA GLU A 48 6.73 -1.88 -5.70
C GLU A 48 6.54 -0.41 -5.33
N ASN A 49 5.65 0.30 -6.02
CA ASN A 49 5.35 1.70 -5.73
C ASN A 49 4.70 1.88 -4.34
N MET A 50 3.83 0.96 -3.91
CA MET A 50 3.31 0.95 -2.54
C MET A 50 4.44 0.77 -1.52
N ALA A 51 5.32 -0.22 -1.73
CA ALA A 51 6.44 -0.48 -0.82
C ALA A 51 7.41 0.70 -0.75
N LYS A 52 7.72 1.35 -1.89
CA LYS A 52 8.54 2.57 -1.96
C LYS A 52 7.90 3.71 -1.18
N TYR A 53 6.59 3.93 -1.34
CA TYR A 53 5.87 4.98 -0.63
C TYR A 53 5.95 4.77 0.89
N ILE A 54 5.73 3.55 1.38
CA ILE A 54 5.86 3.23 2.80
C ILE A 54 7.26 3.58 3.31
N ARG A 55 8.31 3.10 2.63
CA ARG A 55 9.70 3.36 3.05
C ARG A 55 10.06 4.85 3.09
N GLN A 56 9.53 5.65 2.16
CA GLN A 56 9.79 7.09 2.11
C GLN A 56 9.09 7.85 3.24
N CYS A 57 7.93 7.39 3.68
CA CYS A 57 7.18 8.01 4.77
C CYS A 57 7.67 7.56 6.16
N SER A 58 8.30 6.39 6.29
CA SER A 58 8.82 5.86 7.57
C SER A 58 10.17 6.46 8.02
N LEU A 59 10.73 7.43 7.30
CA LEU A 59 12.03 8.07 7.60
C LEU A 59 11.90 9.37 8.43
N PHE A 60 10.74 9.61 9.04
CA PHE A 60 10.48 10.75 9.91
C PHE A 60 9.95 10.31 11.27
#